data_AF-A0A3R9E3A7-F1
#
_entry.id   AF-A0A3R9E3A7-F1
#
_cell.length_a   1.000
_cell.length_b   1.000
_cell.length_c   1.000
_cell.angle_alpha   90.00
_cell.angle_beta   90.00
_cell.angle_gamma   90.00
#
_symmetry.space_group_name_H-M   'P 1'
#
loop_
_entity.id
_entity.type
_entity.pdbx_description
1 polymer ?
#
loop_
_entity_poly.entity_id
_entity_poly.type
_entity_poly.pdbx_seq_one_letter_code
_entity_poly.pdbx_strand_id
1 'polypeptide(L)'
;MQSTDTTKYIIHSKINADGVIERPDIVGAIFGQTEGLLGSDLDLRDLQKTGRIGRIEVVVSTKGGKTKGNIHIPSSLDRIETSILAASLETIDRVGPCSANIEVSNIEDVRATKRKHIVERAKFILTGMFDANLPESQEIADEVRQSVRVEEMQFFGKNKNIPCGPNVIDSDAIVVVEGRADVLNLLRYGIKNAICVGGTNVPPEVAELTRKKTVTAFTEPKHPALQVRKRVAVSPGFQNVRKGSNLIVPGIPLPK
;
A
#
# COMPACT_ATOMS: atom_id res chain seq x y z
N MET A 1 5.29 -1.22 -32.14
CA MET A 1 4.35 -1.45 -31.02
C MET A 1 4.04 -0.09 -30.41
N GLN A 2 2.82 0.42 -30.56
CA GLN A 2 2.45 1.76 -30.06
C GLN A 2 2.30 1.72 -28.54
N SER A 3 3.05 2.59 -27.88
CA SER A 3 3.24 2.71 -26.44
C SER A 3 1.96 3.14 -25.71
N THR A 4 1.42 2.23 -24.90
CA THR A 4 0.31 2.43 -23.95
C THR A 4 0.83 3.08 -22.64
N ASP A 5 1.63 4.14 -22.73
CA ASP A 5 2.36 4.65 -21.56
C ASP A 5 1.55 5.56 -20.62
N THR A 6 0.35 5.97 -21.03
CA THR A 6 -0.52 6.85 -20.22
C THR A 6 -1.66 6.12 -19.51
N THR A 7 -1.81 4.80 -19.71
CA THR A 7 -2.92 4.05 -19.12
C THR A 7 -2.76 3.97 -17.60
N LYS A 8 -3.69 4.59 -16.88
CA LYS A 8 -3.77 4.53 -15.41
C LYS A 8 -4.65 3.36 -14.97
N TYR A 9 -5.79 3.19 -15.64
CA TYR A 9 -6.83 2.22 -15.30
C TYR A 9 -7.25 1.41 -16.52
N ILE A 10 -7.70 0.17 -16.31
CA ILE A 10 -8.40 -0.63 -17.33
C ILE A 10 -9.76 -1.02 -16.77
N ILE A 11 -10.82 -0.64 -17.47
CA ILE A 11 -12.18 -1.09 -17.16
C ILE A 11 -12.36 -2.46 -17.81
N HIS A 12 -12.63 -3.48 -16.99
CA HIS A 12 -12.93 -4.84 -17.43
C HIS A 12 -14.43 -5.08 -17.33
N SER A 13 -15.09 -5.31 -18.46
CA SER A 13 -16.53 -5.57 -18.51
C SER A 13 -16.84 -6.84 -19.27
N LYS A 14 -17.95 -7.48 -18.94
CA LYS A 14 -18.47 -8.68 -19.63
C LYS A 14 -19.74 -8.32 -20.35
N ILE A 15 -19.92 -8.85 -21.56
CA ILE A 15 -21.13 -8.69 -22.34
C ILE A 15 -21.78 -10.04 -22.58
N ASN A 16 -23.09 -10.11 -22.38
CA ASN A 16 -23.92 -11.23 -22.77
C ASN A 16 -25.05 -10.72 -23.66
N ALA A 17 -25.24 -11.32 -24.83
CA ALA A 17 -26.29 -10.94 -25.76
C ALA A 17 -27.07 -12.17 -26.27
N ASP A 18 -28.38 -11.99 -26.41
CA ASP A 18 -29.29 -12.98 -26.96
C ASP A 18 -29.40 -12.85 -28.49
N GLY A 19 -28.29 -13.12 -29.15
CA GLY A 19 -28.18 -13.17 -30.60
C GLY A 19 -26.73 -13.19 -31.07
N VAL A 20 -26.54 -13.11 -32.39
CA VAL A 20 -25.22 -13.05 -33.00
C VAL A 20 -24.84 -11.59 -33.18
N ILE A 21 -23.85 -11.13 -32.42
CA ILE A 21 -23.31 -9.77 -32.52
C ILE A 21 -21.81 -9.82 -32.81
N GLU A 22 -21.32 -8.85 -33.56
CA GLU A 22 -19.91 -8.72 -33.88
C GLU A 22 -19.25 -7.57 -33.12
N ARG A 23 -17.91 -7.51 -33.19
CA ARG A 23 -17.13 -6.42 -32.58
C ARG A 23 -17.61 -5.02 -33.01
N PRO A 24 -17.89 -4.74 -34.31
CA PRO A 24 -18.35 -3.41 -34.73
C PRO A 24 -19.65 -2.99 -34.05
N ASP A 25 -20.59 -3.92 -33.86
CA ASP A 25 -21.88 -3.65 -33.20
C ASP A 25 -21.69 -3.21 -31.75
N ILE A 26 -20.81 -3.90 -31.03
CA ILE A 26 -20.50 -3.60 -29.62
C ILE A 26 -19.86 -2.23 -29.49
N VAL A 27 -18.87 -1.94 -30.33
CA VAL A 27 -18.20 -0.64 -30.34
C VAL A 27 -19.19 0.46 -30.71
N GLY A 28 -20.03 0.22 -31.71
CA GLY A 28 -21.08 1.15 -32.12
C GLY A 28 -22.09 1.44 -31.01
N ALA A 29 -22.52 0.42 -30.27
CA ALA A 29 -23.43 0.57 -29.14
C ALA A 29 -22.80 1.34 -27.97
N ILE A 30 -21.53 1.04 -27.65
CA ILE A 30 -20.80 1.77 -26.61
C ILE A 30 -20.74 3.26 -26.93
N PHE A 31 -20.28 3.64 -28.11
CA PHE A 31 -20.21 5.06 -28.46
C PHE A 31 -21.60 5.68 -28.60
N GLY A 32 -22.52 5.02 -29.29
CA GLY A 32 -23.84 5.59 -29.59
C GLY A 32 -24.74 5.77 -28.38
N GLN A 33 -24.77 4.80 -27.46
CA GLN A 33 -25.66 4.87 -26.30
C GLN A 33 -25.07 5.65 -25.12
N THR A 34 -23.75 5.83 -25.06
CA THR A 34 -23.11 6.65 -24.01
C THR A 34 -22.97 8.13 -24.41
N GLU A 35 -23.07 8.44 -25.70
CA GLU A 35 -23.03 9.80 -26.22
C GLU A 35 -24.20 10.63 -25.67
N GLY A 36 -23.89 11.83 -25.17
CA GLY A 36 -24.88 12.76 -24.59
C GLY A 36 -25.31 12.46 -23.14
N LEU A 37 -24.92 11.34 -22.53
CA LEU A 37 -25.29 11.01 -21.15
C LEU A 37 -24.40 11.66 -20.07
N LEU A 38 -23.11 11.86 -20.39
CA LEU A 38 -22.08 12.16 -19.38
C LEU A 38 -21.51 13.59 -19.45
N GLY A 39 -22.08 14.45 -20.30
CA GLY A 39 -21.54 15.77 -20.61
C GLY A 39 -20.35 15.73 -21.58
N SER A 40 -19.96 16.90 -22.10
CA SER A 40 -18.92 17.03 -23.14
C SER A 40 -17.55 16.53 -22.72
N ASP A 41 -17.21 16.63 -21.43
CA ASP A 41 -15.87 16.29 -20.93
C ASP A 41 -15.65 14.79 -20.76
N LEU A 42 -16.74 14.01 -20.73
CA LEU A 42 -16.74 12.55 -20.56
C LEU A 42 -17.28 11.82 -21.80
N ASP A 43 -17.42 12.50 -22.93
CA ASP A 43 -17.77 11.85 -24.19
C ASP A 43 -16.65 10.90 -24.62
N LEU A 44 -16.95 9.60 -24.72
CA LEU A 44 -16.01 8.56 -25.12
C LEU A 44 -15.33 8.86 -26.48
N ARG A 45 -16.04 9.47 -27.42
CA ARG A 45 -15.51 9.77 -28.76
C ARG A 45 -14.43 10.85 -28.67
N ASP A 46 -14.67 11.90 -27.90
CA ASP A 46 -13.70 12.98 -27.72
C ASP A 46 -12.55 12.54 -26.82
N LEU A 47 -12.83 11.80 -25.75
CA LEU A 47 -11.80 11.19 -24.91
C LEU A 47 -10.86 10.27 -25.69
N GLN A 48 -11.37 9.54 -26.68
CA GLN A 48 -10.54 8.71 -27.56
C GLN A 48 -9.69 9.57 -28.52
N LYS A 49 -10.24 10.66 -29.09
CA LYS A 49 -9.48 11.60 -29.94
C LYS A 49 -8.36 12.29 -29.16
N THR A 50 -8.64 12.72 -27.92
CA THR A 50 -7.65 13.37 -27.05
C THR A 50 -6.67 12.38 -26.42
N GLY A 51 -6.82 11.07 -26.68
CA GLY A 51 -5.96 10.01 -26.13
C GLY A 51 -6.14 9.78 -24.62
N ARG A 52 -7.22 10.31 -24.02
CA ARG A 52 -7.54 10.09 -22.60
C ARG A 52 -8.11 8.68 -22.38
N ILE A 53 -8.82 8.16 -23.37
CA ILE A 53 -9.24 6.76 -23.49
C ILE A 53 -8.48 6.11 -24.65
N GLY A 54 -8.03 4.87 -24.46
CA GLY A 54 -7.35 4.12 -25.51
C GLY A 54 -8.30 3.36 -26.43
N ARG A 55 -7.79 2.34 -27.11
CA ARG A 55 -8.61 1.52 -28.01
C ARG A 55 -9.46 0.56 -27.18
N ILE A 56 -10.76 0.51 -27.51
CA ILE A 56 -11.69 -0.46 -26.93
C ILE A 56 -11.36 -1.83 -27.53
N GLU A 57 -10.93 -2.74 -26.67
CA GLU A 57 -10.65 -4.13 -27.02
C GLU A 57 -11.88 -4.97 -26.69
N VAL A 58 -12.36 -5.70 -27.68
CA VAL A 58 -13.56 -6.52 -27.56
C VAL A 58 -13.21 -7.92 -28.06
N VAL A 59 -13.41 -8.90 -27.20
CA VAL A 59 -13.24 -10.31 -27.52
C VAL A 59 -14.59 -10.99 -27.34
N VAL A 60 -15.17 -11.48 -28.44
CA VAL A 60 -16.48 -12.13 -28.44
C VAL A 60 -16.40 -13.56 -28.94
N SER A 61 -17.28 -14.39 -28.41
CA SER A 61 -17.50 -15.75 -28.86
C SER A 61 -18.99 -16.03 -28.93
N THR A 62 -19.43 -16.64 -30.03
CA THR A 62 -20.83 -16.96 -30.26
C THR A 62 -21.00 -18.48 -30.19
N LYS A 63 -21.93 -18.94 -29.33
CA LYS A 63 -22.29 -20.36 -29.21
C LYS A 63 -23.79 -20.49 -29.02
N GLY A 64 -24.44 -21.33 -29.82
CA GLY A 64 -25.87 -21.63 -29.68
C GLY A 64 -26.79 -20.42 -29.83
N GLY A 65 -26.45 -19.48 -30.73
CA GLY A 65 -27.25 -18.27 -30.96
C GLY A 65 -27.14 -17.20 -29.87
N LYS A 66 -26.28 -17.37 -28.87
CA LYS A 66 -25.93 -16.35 -27.88
C LYS A 66 -24.48 -15.95 -28.02
N THR A 67 -24.19 -14.67 -27.80
CA THR A 67 -22.83 -14.14 -27.79
C THR A 67 -22.41 -13.79 -26.37
N LYS A 68 -21.22 -14.21 -26.00
CA LYS A 68 -20.54 -13.80 -24.77
C LYS A 68 -19.20 -13.18 -25.11
N GLY A 69 -18.85 -12.11 -24.43
CA GLY A 69 -17.57 -11.45 -24.65
C GLY A 69 -17.05 -10.69 -23.45
N ASN A 70 -15.80 -10.27 -23.58
CA ASN A 70 -15.13 -9.38 -22.66
C ASN A 70 -14.77 -8.09 -23.38
N ILE A 71 -14.89 -6.98 -22.66
CA ILE A 71 -14.63 -5.62 -23.13
C ILE A 71 -13.58 -5.02 -22.19
N HIS A 72 -12.49 -4.53 -22.77
CA HIS A 72 -11.42 -3.86 -22.04
C HIS A 72 -11.28 -2.44 -22.56
N ILE A 73 -11.43 -1.47 -21.65
CA ILE A 73 -11.28 -0.04 -21.97
C ILE A 73 -10.12 0.54 -21.16
N PRO A 74 -8.95 0.77 -21.80
CA PRO A 74 -7.84 1.46 -21.15
C PRO A 74 -8.16 2.96 -21.01
N SER A 75 -7.88 3.50 -19.83
CA SER A 75 -8.18 4.87 -19.44
C SER A 75 -6.99 5.52 -18.73
N SER A 76 -6.73 6.78 -19.07
CA SER A 76 -5.77 7.65 -18.38
C SER A 76 -6.46 8.67 -17.45
N LEU A 77 -7.77 8.54 -17.31
CA LEU A 77 -8.63 9.40 -16.50
C LEU A 77 -8.40 9.19 -15.00
N ASP A 78 -9.01 10.07 -14.21
CA ASP A 78 -8.99 9.92 -12.76
C ASP A 78 -10.04 8.91 -12.30
N ARG A 79 -9.85 8.36 -11.09
CA ARG A 79 -10.68 7.26 -10.57
C ARG A 79 -12.18 7.55 -10.63
N ILE A 80 -12.58 8.80 -10.36
CA ILE A 80 -13.99 9.22 -10.39
C ILE A 80 -14.53 9.17 -11.82
N GLU A 81 -13.85 9.83 -12.76
CA GLU A 81 -14.21 9.85 -14.18
C GLU A 81 -14.27 8.42 -14.77
N THR A 82 -13.26 7.59 -14.48
CA THR A 82 -13.22 6.18 -14.91
C THR A 82 -14.41 5.39 -14.35
N SER A 83 -14.82 5.65 -13.10
CA SER A 83 -15.96 4.95 -12.48
C SER A 83 -17.29 5.35 -13.11
N ILE A 84 -17.46 6.64 -13.43
CA ILE A 84 -18.65 7.14 -14.12
C ILE A 84 -18.77 6.50 -15.51
N LEU A 85 -17.67 6.46 -16.25
CA LEU A 85 -17.64 5.79 -17.56
C LEU A 85 -17.95 4.30 -17.44
N ALA A 86 -17.39 3.62 -16.45
CA ALA A 86 -17.69 2.21 -16.22
C ALA A 86 -19.20 2.01 -15.98
N ALA A 87 -19.81 2.83 -15.11
CA ALA A 87 -21.25 2.77 -14.85
C ALA A 87 -22.09 3.05 -16.10
N SER A 88 -21.66 3.95 -16.98
CA SER A 88 -22.37 4.19 -18.26
C SER A 88 -22.34 3.01 -19.22
N LEU A 89 -21.37 2.10 -19.10
CA LEU A 89 -21.36 0.90 -19.93
C LEU A 89 -22.50 -0.04 -19.53
N GLU A 90 -22.87 -0.07 -18.24
CA GLU A 90 -23.94 -0.93 -17.74
C GLU A 90 -25.34 -0.45 -18.14
N THR A 91 -25.48 0.81 -18.56
CA THR A 91 -26.76 1.32 -19.06
C THR A 91 -27.06 0.86 -20.49
N ILE A 92 -26.12 0.20 -21.16
CA ILE A 92 -26.28 -0.28 -22.53
C ILE A 92 -27.11 -1.56 -22.52
N ASP A 93 -28.34 -1.47 -23.00
CA ASP A 93 -29.31 -2.58 -23.02
C ASP A 93 -29.42 -3.27 -24.40
N ARG A 94 -28.84 -2.66 -25.43
CA ARG A 94 -29.00 -3.10 -26.81
C ARG A 94 -27.74 -2.94 -27.63
N VAL A 95 -27.38 -4.01 -28.35
CA VAL A 95 -26.20 -4.03 -29.22
C VAL A 95 -26.62 -4.57 -30.59
N GLY A 96 -26.50 -3.72 -31.60
CA GLY A 96 -27.03 -4.02 -32.93
C GLY A 96 -28.55 -4.31 -32.87
N PRO A 97 -29.03 -5.42 -33.45
CA PRO A 97 -30.45 -5.80 -33.36
C PRO A 97 -30.82 -6.51 -32.05
N CYS A 98 -29.84 -6.93 -31.25
CA CYS A 98 -30.04 -7.86 -30.12
C CYS A 98 -30.08 -7.13 -28.77
N SER A 99 -30.79 -7.72 -27.82
CA SER A 99 -30.72 -7.30 -26.42
C SER A 99 -29.42 -7.81 -25.81
N ALA A 100 -28.74 -6.95 -25.05
CA ALA A 100 -27.48 -7.26 -24.43
C ALA A 100 -27.45 -6.72 -23.00
N ASN A 101 -26.63 -7.35 -22.16
CA ASN A 101 -26.34 -6.86 -20.82
C ASN A 101 -24.82 -6.78 -20.67
N ILE A 102 -24.34 -5.61 -20.25
CA ILE A 102 -22.94 -5.34 -19.97
C ILE A 102 -22.78 -5.17 -18.45
N GLU A 103 -21.89 -5.95 -17.86
CA GLU A 103 -21.58 -5.91 -16.43
C GLU A 103 -20.12 -5.54 -16.23
N VAL A 104 -19.84 -4.51 -15.43
CA VAL A 104 -18.47 -4.14 -15.10
C VAL A 104 -17.94 -5.11 -14.05
N SER A 105 -16.94 -5.90 -14.43
CA SER A 105 -16.35 -6.90 -13.55
C SER A 105 -15.32 -6.32 -12.59
N ASN A 106 -14.48 -5.39 -13.05
CA ASN A 106 -13.46 -4.74 -12.24
C ASN A 106 -12.87 -3.50 -12.93
N ILE A 107 -12.34 -2.57 -12.15
CA ILE A 107 -11.48 -1.47 -12.64
C ILE A 107 -10.07 -1.72 -12.09
N GLU A 108 -9.14 -2.08 -12.98
CA GLU A 108 -7.77 -2.41 -12.62
C GLU A 108 -6.86 -1.18 -12.62
N ASP A 109 -6.13 -0.93 -11.53
CA ASP A 109 -5.04 0.05 -11.49
C ASP A 109 -3.73 -0.58 -12.01
N VAL A 110 -3.44 -0.32 -13.28
CA VAL A 110 -2.27 -0.86 -13.96
C VAL A 110 -0.97 -0.36 -13.33
N ARG A 111 -0.96 0.84 -12.73
CA ARG A 111 0.23 1.41 -12.10
C ARG A 111 0.58 0.67 -10.82
N ALA A 112 -0.41 0.27 -10.03
CA ALA A 112 -0.20 -0.54 -8.84
C ALA A 112 0.36 -1.92 -9.19
N THR A 113 -0.20 -2.57 -10.21
CA THR A 113 0.28 -3.88 -10.71
C THR A 113 1.71 -3.78 -11.24
N LYS A 114 2.01 -2.80 -12.09
CA LYS A 114 3.38 -2.56 -12.61
C LYS A 114 4.37 -2.28 -11.48
N ARG A 115 4.00 -1.48 -10.46
CA ARG A 115 4.87 -1.21 -9.30
C ARG A 115 5.23 -2.49 -8.54
N LYS A 116 4.26 -3.37 -8.27
CA LYS A 116 4.53 -4.67 -7.63
C LYS A 116 5.48 -5.52 -8.48
N HIS A 117 5.22 -5.60 -9.78
CA HIS A 117 6.07 -6.36 -10.71
C HIS A 117 7.51 -5.81 -10.77
N ILE A 118 7.68 -4.49 -10.79
CA ILE A 118 9.01 -3.86 -10.74
C ILE A 118 9.75 -4.27 -9.47
N VAL A 119 9.08 -4.25 -8.30
CA VAL A 119 9.68 -4.64 -7.02
C VAL A 119 10.09 -6.12 -7.04
N GLU A 120 9.19 -7.02 -7.47
CA GLU A 120 9.49 -8.46 -7.55
C GLU A 120 10.62 -8.75 -8.54
N ARG A 121 10.61 -8.10 -9.71
CA ARG A 121 11.64 -8.26 -10.72
C ARG A 121 12.99 -7.73 -10.24
N ALA A 122 13.00 -6.59 -9.56
CA ALA A 122 14.20 -6.04 -8.94
C ALA A 122 14.78 -6.99 -7.89
N LYS A 123 13.95 -7.61 -7.04
CA LYS A 123 14.39 -8.65 -6.09
C LYS A 123 15.04 -9.83 -6.80
N PHE A 124 14.41 -10.35 -7.85
CA PHE A 124 14.96 -11.47 -8.61
C PHE A 124 16.30 -11.14 -9.27
N ILE A 125 16.42 -9.95 -9.90
CA ILE A 125 17.68 -9.49 -10.50
C ILE A 125 18.77 -9.38 -9.45
N LEU A 126 18.45 -8.83 -8.28
CA LEU A 126 19.38 -8.69 -7.18
C LEU A 126 19.90 -10.04 -6.71
N THR A 127 19.02 -11.02 -6.45
CA THR A 127 19.43 -12.37 -6.05
C THR A 127 20.31 -13.04 -7.11
N GLY A 128 19.93 -12.95 -8.39
CA GLY A 128 20.71 -13.54 -9.49
C GLY A 128 22.07 -12.87 -9.75
N MET A 129 22.25 -11.60 -9.37
CA MET A 129 23.54 -10.91 -9.45
C MET A 129 24.53 -11.39 -8.37
N PHE A 130 24.04 -11.80 -7.19
CA PHE A 130 24.88 -12.26 -6.08
C PHE A 130 25.23 -13.77 -6.15
N ASP A 131 24.53 -14.56 -6.97
CA ASP A 131 24.87 -15.97 -7.21
C ASP A 131 26.06 -16.18 -8.17
N ALA A 132 26.46 -15.15 -8.94
CA ALA A 132 27.49 -15.27 -9.98
C ALA A 132 28.87 -14.74 -9.60
N ASN A 133 29.04 -14.01 -8.49
CA ASN A 133 30.35 -13.51 -8.05
C ASN A 133 30.40 -13.30 -6.53
N LEU A 134 31.05 -14.22 -5.82
CA LEU A 134 31.73 -13.94 -4.55
C LEU A 134 33.23 -14.19 -4.80
N PRO A 135 34.13 -13.26 -4.41
CA PRO A 135 34.22 -12.85 -3.01
C PRO A 135 34.24 -11.32 -2.75
N GLU A 136 33.73 -10.98 -1.57
CA GLU A 136 34.05 -9.82 -0.73
C GLU A 136 34.04 -8.42 -1.36
N SER A 137 32.90 -7.75 -1.25
CA SER A 137 32.87 -6.30 -0.95
C SER A 137 31.63 -6.01 -0.11
N GLN A 138 31.86 -6.00 1.20
CA GLN A 138 30.92 -5.99 2.33
C GLN A 138 30.00 -4.76 2.44
N GLU A 139 29.93 -3.88 1.45
CA GLU A 139 29.29 -2.56 1.63
C GLU A 139 27.88 -2.45 1.01
N ILE A 140 27.54 -3.25 -0.02
CA ILE A 140 26.22 -3.17 -0.70
C ILE A 140 25.16 -4.09 -0.06
N ALA A 141 25.60 -5.19 0.57
CA ALA A 141 24.71 -6.09 1.30
C ALA A 141 24.05 -5.40 2.51
N ASP A 142 24.70 -4.39 3.07
CA ASP A 142 24.19 -3.65 4.22
C ASP A 142 23.12 -2.62 3.85
N GLU A 143 23.15 -2.08 2.63
CA GLU A 143 22.14 -1.15 2.12
C GLU A 143 20.84 -1.89 1.74
N VAL A 144 20.97 -3.10 1.19
CA VAL A 144 19.82 -4.00 0.91
C VAL A 144 19.23 -4.55 2.21
N ARG A 145 20.05 -4.95 3.19
CA ARG A 145 19.58 -5.40 4.51
C ARG A 145 18.74 -4.37 5.23
N GLN A 146 19.05 -3.08 5.11
CA GLN A 146 18.28 -2.02 5.76
C GLN A 146 16.85 -1.90 5.21
N SER A 147 16.63 -2.17 3.93
CA SER A 147 15.29 -2.12 3.30
C SER A 147 14.39 -3.33 3.66
N VAL A 148 14.98 -4.39 4.25
CA VAL A 148 14.30 -5.63 4.70
C VAL A 148 14.20 -5.71 6.23
N ARG A 149 14.49 -4.63 6.98
CA ARG A 149 14.42 -4.62 8.45
C ARG A 149 12.98 -4.58 8.98
N VAL A 150 12.28 -5.72 8.92
CA VAL A 150 11.54 -6.17 10.09
C VAL A 150 12.55 -6.94 10.93
N GLU A 151 13.28 -6.25 11.79
CA GLU A 151 14.10 -6.98 12.77
C GLU A 151 13.17 -7.68 13.76
N GLU A 152 13.41 -8.97 13.94
CA GLU A 152 12.62 -9.79 14.87
C GLU A 152 12.78 -9.27 16.29
N MET A 153 11.64 -9.07 16.94
CA MET A 153 11.53 -8.82 18.37
C MET A 153 12.23 -9.95 19.14
N GLN A 154 13.18 -9.58 20.00
CA GLN A 154 13.86 -10.49 20.91
C GLN A 154 13.17 -10.50 22.28
N PHE A 155 13.62 -11.38 23.17
CA PHE A 155 13.13 -11.47 24.53
C PHE A 155 14.27 -11.35 25.53
N PHE A 156 14.13 -10.44 26.47
CA PHE A 156 15.09 -10.14 27.54
C PHE A 156 14.71 -10.83 28.86
N GLY A 157 15.69 -11.02 29.74
CA GLY A 157 15.51 -11.57 31.09
C GLY A 157 15.96 -13.02 31.27
N LYS A 158 16.16 -13.47 32.51
CA LYS A 158 16.54 -14.84 32.88
C LYS A 158 15.53 -15.88 32.37
N ASN A 159 14.26 -15.49 32.35
CA ASN A 159 13.16 -16.31 31.85
C ASN A 159 12.80 -16.02 30.37
N LYS A 160 13.53 -15.12 29.68
CA LYS A 160 13.30 -14.72 28.28
C LYS A 160 11.84 -14.39 27.94
N ASN A 161 11.16 -13.63 28.79
CA ASN A 161 9.73 -13.32 28.63
C ASN A 161 9.46 -11.84 28.36
N ILE A 162 10.48 -11.00 28.22
CA ILE A 162 10.30 -9.53 28.08
C ILE A 162 10.58 -9.11 26.63
N PRO A 163 9.55 -8.82 25.82
CA PRO A 163 9.72 -8.32 24.46
C PRO A 163 10.63 -7.09 24.40
N CYS A 164 11.64 -7.17 23.53
CA CYS A 164 12.61 -6.11 23.33
C CYS A 164 13.10 -6.09 21.88
N GLY A 165 13.69 -4.97 21.47
CA GLY A 165 14.43 -4.88 20.23
C GLY A 165 15.82 -5.52 20.36
N PRO A 166 16.45 -5.87 19.23
CA PRO A 166 17.69 -6.64 19.21
C PRO A 166 18.87 -5.88 19.83
N ASN A 167 18.83 -4.55 19.85
CA ASN A 167 19.96 -3.73 20.30
C ASN A 167 19.85 -3.32 21.78
N VAL A 168 18.89 -3.83 22.54
CA VAL A 168 18.67 -3.41 23.94
C VAL A 168 19.85 -3.73 24.85
N ILE A 169 20.58 -4.82 24.60
CA ILE A 169 21.73 -5.22 25.41
C ILE A 169 22.98 -4.42 25.06
N ASP A 170 23.16 -4.09 23.78
CA ASP A 170 24.38 -3.43 23.31
C ASP A 170 24.30 -1.90 23.31
N SER A 171 23.09 -1.32 23.30
CA SER A 171 22.93 0.13 23.24
C SER A 171 23.16 0.81 24.60
N ASP A 172 23.91 1.92 24.63
CA ASP A 172 24.11 2.73 25.84
C ASP A 172 22.84 3.48 26.29
N ALA A 173 21.88 3.62 25.38
CA ALA A 173 20.58 4.21 25.62
C ALA A 173 19.46 3.25 25.21
N ILE A 174 18.38 3.24 25.98
CA ILE A 174 17.21 2.37 25.75
C ILE A 174 15.91 3.17 25.79
N VAL A 175 14.94 2.74 24.99
CA VAL A 175 13.56 3.26 24.98
C VAL A 175 12.68 2.29 25.75
N VAL A 176 12.00 2.76 26.78
CA VAL A 176 11.10 1.92 27.59
C VAL A 176 9.66 2.23 27.18
N VAL A 177 8.93 1.17 26.82
CA VAL A 177 7.53 1.21 26.39
C VAL A 177 6.67 0.29 27.26
N GLU A 178 5.35 0.42 27.17
CA GLU A 178 4.43 -0.34 28.00
C GLU A 178 4.25 -1.77 27.49
N GLY A 179 3.92 -1.90 26.21
CA GLY A 179 3.48 -3.16 25.63
C GLY A 179 4.37 -3.72 24.53
N ARG A 180 4.12 -5.00 24.22
CA ARG A 180 4.71 -5.69 23.06
C ARG A 180 4.40 -4.98 21.74
N ALA A 181 3.17 -4.47 21.60
CA ALA A 181 2.74 -3.77 20.39
C ALA A 181 3.58 -2.52 20.12
N ASP A 182 3.95 -1.78 21.16
CA ASP A 182 4.78 -0.58 21.05
C ASP A 182 6.20 -0.94 20.59
N VAL A 183 6.78 -2.00 21.15
CA VAL A 183 8.09 -2.51 20.71
C VAL A 183 8.05 -2.89 19.23
N LEU A 184 7.01 -3.62 18.80
CA LEU A 184 6.84 -4.00 17.40
C LEU A 184 6.70 -2.77 16.50
N ASN A 185 5.94 -1.77 16.94
CA ASN A 185 5.74 -0.54 16.19
C ASN A 185 7.06 0.23 16.05
N LEU A 186 7.80 0.39 17.14
CA LEU A 186 9.13 1.02 17.14
C LEU A 186 10.12 0.28 16.22
N LEU A 187 10.11 -1.06 16.23
CA LEU A 187 10.93 -1.87 15.33
C LEU A 187 10.56 -1.63 13.85
N ARG A 188 9.28 -1.51 13.52
CA ARG A 188 8.82 -1.16 12.16
C ARG A 188 9.31 0.22 11.71
N TYR A 189 9.57 1.13 12.64
CA TYR A 189 10.15 2.46 12.38
C TYR A 189 11.68 2.51 12.58
N GLY A 190 12.35 1.35 12.73
CA GLY A 190 13.80 1.25 12.81
C GLY A 190 14.40 1.52 14.20
N ILE A 191 13.58 1.67 15.23
CA ILE A 191 14.01 1.86 16.62
C ILE A 191 14.17 0.50 17.30
N LYS A 192 15.42 0.13 17.60
CA LYS A 192 15.81 -1.26 17.93
C LYS A 192 16.27 -1.47 19.37
N ASN A 193 16.36 -0.39 20.13
CA ASN A 193 16.72 -0.38 21.54
C ASN A 193 15.48 -0.21 22.43
N ALA A 194 14.31 -0.61 21.93
CA ALA A 194 13.04 -0.55 22.66
C ALA A 194 12.86 -1.79 23.55
N ILE A 195 12.44 -1.63 24.81
CA ILE A 195 12.08 -2.74 25.72
C ILE A 195 10.73 -2.46 26.38
N CYS A 196 9.87 -3.47 26.43
CA CYS A 196 8.59 -3.34 27.15
C CYS A 196 8.72 -3.73 28.62
N VAL A 197 7.87 -3.15 29.48
CA VAL A 197 7.76 -3.54 30.90
C VAL A 197 6.63 -4.53 31.18
N GLY A 198 5.72 -4.75 30.23
CA GLY A 198 4.71 -5.81 30.35
C GLY A 198 3.59 -5.51 31.36
N GLY A 199 3.14 -4.25 31.45
CA GLY A 199 2.03 -3.82 32.31
C GLY A 199 2.48 -2.99 33.52
N THR A 200 1.81 -3.15 34.67
CA THR A 200 1.95 -2.24 35.82
C THR A 200 3.18 -2.48 36.69
N ASN A 201 3.80 -3.66 36.63
CA ASN A 201 4.94 -3.99 37.47
C ASN A 201 6.22 -4.13 36.64
N VAL A 202 7.22 -3.28 36.91
CA VAL A 202 8.48 -3.28 36.16
C VAL A 202 9.33 -4.50 36.54
N PRO A 203 9.72 -5.37 35.58
CA PRO A 203 10.55 -6.52 35.89
C PRO A 203 11.89 -6.10 36.49
N PRO A 204 12.43 -6.83 37.50
CA PRO A 204 13.70 -6.49 38.15
C PRO A 204 14.87 -6.33 37.17
N GLU A 205 14.83 -7.10 36.08
CA GLU A 205 15.84 -7.15 35.02
C GLU A 205 15.83 -5.86 34.18
N VAL A 206 14.64 -5.32 33.89
CA VAL A 206 14.50 -4.01 33.23
C VAL A 206 14.91 -2.90 34.19
N ALA A 207 14.54 -3.00 35.47
CA ALA A 207 14.96 -2.03 36.49
C ALA A 207 16.49 -1.96 36.60
N GLU A 208 17.20 -3.08 36.47
CA GLU A 208 18.66 -3.10 36.47
C GLU A 208 19.26 -2.44 35.22
N LEU A 209 18.71 -2.72 34.03
CA LEU A 209 19.07 -2.04 32.78
C LEU A 209 18.93 -0.52 32.89
N THR A 210 17.82 -0.04 33.46
CA THR A 210 17.55 1.39 33.60
C THR A 210 18.52 2.13 34.53
N ARG A 211 19.23 1.41 35.41
CA ARG A 211 20.28 1.99 36.27
C ARG A 211 21.63 2.10 35.58
N LYS A 212 21.89 1.25 34.58
CA LYS A 212 23.17 1.15 33.87
C LYS A 212 23.20 1.97 32.59
N LYS A 213 22.04 2.33 32.05
CA LYS A 213 21.89 2.93 30.71
C LYS A 213 21.11 4.24 30.74
N THR A 214 21.22 5.03 29.69
CA THR A 214 20.38 6.22 29.50
C THR A 214 18.98 5.79 29.09
N VAL A 215 17.94 6.28 29.77
CA VAL A 215 16.57 5.80 29.58
C VAL A 215 15.66 6.89 29.05
N THR A 216 14.96 6.60 27.96
CA THR A 216 13.85 7.40 27.44
C THR A 216 12.55 6.63 27.62
N ALA A 217 11.61 7.15 28.40
CA ALA A 217 10.28 6.57 28.50
C ALA A 217 9.39 7.08 27.35
N PHE A 218 8.77 6.16 26.62
CA PHE A 218 7.87 6.46 25.51
C PHE A 218 6.51 5.80 25.76
N THR A 219 5.73 6.42 26.64
CA THR A 219 4.48 5.86 27.19
C THR A 219 3.41 6.93 27.27
N GLU A 220 2.14 6.54 27.35
CA GLU A 220 1.06 7.48 27.58
C GLU A 220 1.18 8.18 28.94
N PRO A 221 0.88 9.48 29.03
CA PRO A 221 1.06 10.28 30.25
C PRO A 221 0.15 9.89 31.44
N LYS A 222 -0.76 8.92 31.26
CA LYS A 222 -1.74 8.50 32.29
C LYS A 222 -1.40 7.19 32.99
N HIS A 223 -0.36 6.46 32.59
CA HIS A 223 -0.06 5.14 33.15
C HIS A 223 0.93 5.20 34.33
N PRO A 224 0.57 4.72 35.55
CA PRO A 224 1.34 4.96 36.78
C PRO A 224 2.66 4.18 36.88
N ALA A 225 2.89 3.19 36.00
CA ALA A 225 4.00 2.24 36.10
C ALA A 225 5.37 2.82 35.72
N LEU A 226 5.41 3.93 34.97
CA LEU A 226 6.64 4.47 34.37
C LEU A 226 6.89 5.92 34.77
N GLN A 227 6.93 6.18 36.08
CA GLN A 227 7.56 7.40 36.63
C GLN A 227 9.09 7.26 36.65
N VAL A 228 9.72 7.09 35.48
CA VAL A 228 11.18 7.07 35.39
C VAL A 228 11.70 8.51 35.57
N ARG A 229 12.39 8.75 36.68
CA ARG A 229 12.98 10.05 37.04
C ARG A 229 13.99 10.52 35.97
N LYS A 230 13.61 11.58 35.26
CA LYS A 230 14.40 12.59 34.53
C LYS A 230 15.92 12.33 34.39
N ARG A 231 16.35 12.02 33.17
CA ARG A 231 17.48 12.68 32.48
C ARG A 231 17.18 12.70 30.98
N VAL A 232 16.26 13.58 30.60
CA VAL A 232 15.97 13.88 29.20
C VAL A 232 17.13 14.75 28.70
N ALA A 233 18.05 14.17 27.94
CA ALA A 233 18.93 14.95 27.07
C ALA A 233 18.05 15.47 25.92
N VAL A 234 17.51 16.67 26.12
CA VAL A 234 16.86 17.42 25.04
C VAL A 234 17.98 17.84 24.09
N SER A 235 18.02 17.29 22.88
CA SER A 235 18.91 17.80 21.83
C SER A 235 18.63 19.29 21.60
N PRO A 236 19.64 20.15 21.39
CA PRO A 236 19.49 21.61 21.48
C PRO A 236 18.64 22.27 20.38
N GLY A 237 17.99 21.51 19.50
CA GLY A 237 17.09 22.00 18.46
C GLY A 237 15.62 22.14 18.88
N PHE A 238 15.22 21.64 20.06
CA PHE A 238 13.84 21.73 20.56
C PHE A 238 13.82 22.51 21.87
N GLN A 239 13.93 23.84 21.78
CA GLN A 239 13.70 24.71 22.92
C GLN A 239 12.21 24.85 23.22
N ASN A 240 11.90 24.68 24.51
CA ASN A 240 10.68 25.10 25.20
C ASN A 240 9.37 24.42 24.77
N VAL A 241 9.02 23.35 25.49
CA VAL A 241 7.61 23.03 25.71
C VAL A 241 7.38 22.93 27.22
N ARG A 242 6.68 23.95 27.74
CA ARG A 242 6.27 24.11 29.14
C ARG A 242 5.34 22.98 29.56
N LYS A 243 5.24 22.75 30.89
CA LYS A 243 4.24 21.88 31.52
C LYS A 243 2.85 22.15 30.93
N GLY A 244 2.20 21.12 30.41
CA GLY A 244 0.77 21.14 30.07
C GLY A 244 0.40 21.22 28.59
N SER A 245 1.31 20.94 27.64
CA SER A 245 0.97 20.96 26.21
C SER A 245 1.27 19.63 25.51
N ASN A 246 0.25 19.12 24.83
CA ASN A 246 0.29 17.97 23.93
C ASN A 246 1.46 18.10 22.94
N LEU A 247 2.36 17.10 22.93
CA LEU A 247 3.19 16.86 21.77
C LEU A 247 2.30 16.19 20.72
N ILE A 248 1.72 17.01 19.85
CA ILE A 248 1.17 16.55 18.58
C ILE A 248 2.37 16.29 17.68
N VAL A 249 2.71 15.03 17.47
CA VAL A 249 3.48 14.63 16.29
C VAL A 249 2.51 14.79 15.12
N PRO A 250 2.74 15.69 14.15
CA PRO A 250 1.85 15.79 13.01
C PRO A 250 1.95 14.48 12.22
N GLY A 251 0.86 13.72 12.15
CA GLY A 251 0.66 12.73 11.09
C GLY A 251 0.82 11.24 11.42
N ILE A 252 0.74 10.82 12.68
CA ILE A 252 0.58 9.37 12.98
C ILE A 252 -0.82 9.16 13.57
N PRO A 253 -1.78 8.60 12.81
CA PRO A 253 -3.07 8.22 13.38
C PRO A 253 -2.84 7.05 14.35
N LEU A 254 -3.12 7.28 15.62
CA LEU A 254 -3.25 6.21 16.60
C LEU A 254 -4.46 5.34 16.20
N PRO A 255 -4.32 4.00 16.10
CA PRO A 255 -5.46 3.13 15.88
C PRO A 255 -6.35 3.15 17.14
N LYS A 256 -7.67 3.21 16.91
CA LYS A 256 -8.71 3.06 17.96
C LYS A 256 -8.69 1.66 18.55
#